data_AF-A0A430KV40-F1
#
_entry.id   AF-A0A430KV40-F1
#
_cell.length_a   1.000
_cell.length_b   1.000
_cell.length_c   1.000
_cell.angle_alpha   90.00
_cell.angle_beta   90.00
_cell.angle_gamma   90.00
#
_symmetry.space_group_name_H-M   'P 1'
#
loop_
_entity.id
_entity.type
_entity.pdbx_description
1 polymer ?
#
loop_
_entity_poly.entity_id
_entity_poly.type
_entity_poly.pdbx_seq_one_letter_code
_entity_poly.pdbx_strand_id
1 'polypeptide(L)'
;MATNIKAVLRDSNNKPLANIDAQLFFYTMNGGVTAVAKGKSAVNGALSMVCGSRFSGFLPRVLLKVKLNSQWVNASNTPKTYSQKTIDFGTIKLSHEPVITLASTVLYSIPAGTVPKAALNTVASKQSKLLETQNLKLNEETKALTLQLRRQEQARKALESELQERPTQQMLKAEKTQVTQLETQLKQRDERIRSLERNGSQLSEISQQLASNEQLRKKLESELKQRPTLEGLNFEKRRVTELQNQLTLKDNRIGELEGLIKKGSGVVPIKSKIVKSEDLIFSASDAISRASTKLAKQGGYRISKASVDLKVVAAANHTDLMLFETADDLARIPSNCFGNVRFDIDLTDKDESVETVDSAAKMPDVSGYTRQLAERKLGELQDQTFWYEQQLSEKDPFSAGQIMSQHPKANTPLQPDTQIILIIGV
;
A
#
# COMPACT_ATOMS: atom_id res chain seq x y z
N MET A 1 -16.49 30.74 24.08
CA MET A 1 -15.25 31.04 24.82
C MET A 1 -15.63 31.44 26.23
N ALA A 2 -15.00 30.87 27.25
CA ALA A 2 -15.26 31.22 28.63
C ALA A 2 -14.49 32.50 29.02
N THR A 3 -15.10 33.37 29.82
CA THR A 3 -14.48 34.60 30.31
C THR A 3 -13.86 34.35 31.67
N ASN A 4 -12.58 34.69 31.82
CA ASN A 4 -11.87 34.59 33.09
C ASN A 4 -12.06 35.87 33.91
N ILE A 5 -12.41 35.73 35.18
CA ILE A 5 -12.64 36.86 36.07
C ILE A 5 -11.60 36.83 37.19
N LYS A 6 -10.92 37.96 37.38
CA LYS A 6 -9.82 38.11 38.34
C LYS A 6 -10.08 39.30 39.27
N ALA A 7 -9.75 39.12 40.55
CA ALA A 7 -9.70 40.19 41.53
C ALA A 7 -8.77 39.80 42.68
N VAL A 8 -8.31 40.77 43.47
CA VAL A 8 -7.60 40.54 44.74
C VAL A 8 -8.35 41.29 45.83
N LEU A 9 -8.91 40.55 46.78
CA LEU A 9 -9.71 41.09 47.87
C LEU A 9 -8.81 41.39 49.08
N ARG A 10 -8.85 42.63 49.56
CA ARG A 10 -8.13 43.07 50.75
C ARG A 10 -9.06 43.84 51.69
N ASP A 11 -8.77 43.78 52.97
CA ASP A 11 -9.41 44.61 53.99
C ASP A 11 -8.87 46.07 53.94
N SER A 12 -9.49 46.99 54.68
CA SER A 12 -9.04 48.37 54.89
C SER A 12 -7.58 48.46 55.33
N ASN A 13 -7.11 47.48 56.11
CA ASN A 13 -5.74 47.33 56.60
C ASN A 13 -4.78 46.64 55.60
N ASN A 14 -5.15 46.51 54.31
CA ASN A 14 -4.42 45.80 53.26
C ASN A 14 -4.18 44.29 53.51
N LYS A 15 -4.79 43.68 54.53
CA LYS A 15 -4.70 42.23 54.78
C LYS A 15 -5.53 41.46 53.73
N PRO A 16 -5.04 40.31 53.22
CA PRO A 16 -5.79 39.51 52.24
C PRO A 16 -7.04 38.91 52.87
N LEU A 17 -8.17 39.00 52.16
CA LEU A 17 -9.43 38.40 52.59
C LEU A 17 -9.56 36.99 52.00
N ALA A 18 -9.23 35.99 52.82
CA ALA A 18 -9.22 34.57 52.43
C ALA A 18 -10.59 33.90 52.57
N ASN A 19 -10.86 32.91 51.71
CA ASN A 19 -12.04 32.04 51.74
C ASN A 19 -13.39 32.78 51.74
N ILE A 20 -13.46 33.92 51.06
CA ILE A 20 -14.67 34.72 50.91
C ILE A 20 -15.44 34.28 49.68
N ASP A 21 -16.73 33.98 49.83
CA ASP A 21 -17.63 33.72 48.71
C ASP A 21 -17.82 34.98 47.87
N ALA A 22 -17.71 34.85 46.55
CA ALA A 22 -17.91 35.92 45.60
C ALA A 22 -18.82 35.48 44.45
N GLN A 23 -19.59 36.44 43.92
CA GLN A 23 -20.47 36.25 42.78
C GLN A 23 -20.36 37.44 41.84
N LEU A 24 -20.28 37.15 40.55
CA LEU A 24 -20.33 38.16 39.50
C LEU A 24 -21.72 38.18 38.90
N PHE A 25 -22.24 39.40 38.73
CA PHE A 25 -23.51 39.64 38.10
C PHE A 25 -23.35 40.50 36.85
N PHE A 26 -24.13 40.19 35.82
CA PHE A 26 -24.30 41.04 34.63
C PHE A 26 -25.67 41.69 34.65
N TYR A 27 -25.75 42.91 34.10
CA TYR A 27 -27.02 43.60 33.91
C TYR A 27 -27.65 43.16 32.59
N THR A 28 -28.91 42.77 32.62
CA THR A 28 -29.68 42.43 31.41
C THR A 28 -30.15 43.70 30.71
N MET A 29 -30.51 43.59 29.43
CA MET A 29 -31.07 44.72 28.66
C MET A 29 -32.35 45.30 29.28
N ASN A 30 -33.08 44.51 30.06
CA ASN A 30 -34.32 44.91 30.74
C ASN A 30 -34.06 45.55 32.13
N GLY A 31 -32.81 45.87 32.47
CA GLY A 31 -32.43 46.46 33.75
C GLY A 31 -32.34 45.49 34.93
N GLY A 32 -32.57 44.19 34.69
CA GLY A 32 -32.40 43.14 35.69
C GLY A 32 -30.94 42.76 35.92
N VAL A 33 -30.68 41.95 36.95
CA VAL A 33 -29.32 41.52 37.32
C VAL A 33 -29.28 40.00 37.41
N THR A 34 -28.36 39.35 36.70
CA THR A 34 -28.24 37.89 36.63
C THR A 34 -26.86 37.44 37.10
N ALA A 35 -26.80 36.44 38.00
CA ALA A 35 -25.54 35.86 38.44
C ALA A 35 -24.94 35.00 37.33
N VAL A 36 -23.72 35.31 36.91
CA VAL A 36 -23.05 34.67 35.76
C VAL A 36 -21.82 33.86 36.15
N ALA A 37 -21.24 34.11 37.33
CA ALA A 37 -20.15 33.32 37.87
C ALA A 37 -20.17 33.35 39.40
N LYS A 38 -19.66 32.28 40.02
CA LYS A 38 -19.48 32.16 41.47
C LYS A 38 -18.09 31.59 41.76
N GLY A 39 -17.49 31.96 42.87
CA GLY A 39 -16.22 31.41 43.32
C GLY A 39 -15.87 31.83 44.73
N LYS A 40 -14.69 31.42 45.19
CA LYS A 40 -14.16 31.75 46.52
C LYS A 40 -12.76 32.35 46.38
N SER A 41 -12.41 33.28 47.27
CA SER A 41 -11.04 33.80 47.32
C SER A 41 -10.07 32.79 47.95
N ALA A 42 -8.85 32.73 47.41
CA ALA A 42 -7.75 31.94 47.93
C ALA A 42 -7.13 32.58 49.19
N VAL A 43 -6.19 31.89 49.83
CA VAL A 43 -5.53 32.33 51.09
C VAL A 43 -4.83 33.69 50.94
N ASN A 44 -4.35 34.01 49.74
CA ASN A 44 -3.73 35.29 49.42
C ASN A 44 -4.73 36.39 49.00
N GLY A 45 -6.04 36.14 49.15
CA GLY A 45 -7.11 37.06 48.73
C GLY A 45 -7.38 37.07 47.22
N ALA A 46 -6.67 36.26 46.42
CA ALA A 46 -6.91 36.19 44.98
C ALA A 46 -8.22 35.48 44.68
N LEU A 47 -9.04 36.08 43.84
CA LEU A 47 -10.31 35.55 43.36
C LEU A 47 -10.16 35.24 41.86
N SER A 48 -10.46 34.00 41.49
CA SER A 48 -10.51 33.55 40.10
C SER A 48 -11.84 32.84 39.84
N MET A 49 -12.59 33.31 38.87
CA MET A 49 -13.87 32.71 38.46
C MET A 49 -13.93 32.58 36.94
N VAL A 50 -14.76 31.66 36.46
CA VAL A 50 -14.96 31.45 35.03
C VAL A 50 -16.45 31.62 34.70
N CYS A 51 -16.75 32.48 33.74
CA CYS A 51 -18.11 32.67 33.21
C CYS A 51 -18.23 31.94 31.87
N GLY A 52 -19.20 31.02 31.79
CA GLY A 52 -19.53 30.29 30.56
C GLY A 52 -20.56 31.02 29.68
N SER A 53 -21.18 32.08 30.18
CA SER A 53 -22.25 32.80 29.49
C SER A 53 -21.72 33.69 28.37
N ARG A 54 -22.42 33.69 27.22
CA ARG A 54 -22.11 34.59 26.10
C ARG A 54 -22.61 36.00 26.40
N PHE A 55 -21.85 37.03 25.99
CA PHE A 55 -22.16 38.44 26.24
C PHE A 55 -23.37 39.00 25.45
N SER A 56 -23.98 38.22 24.54
CA SER A 56 -24.98 38.69 23.55
C SER A 56 -26.38 39.01 24.10
N GLY A 57 -26.52 39.25 25.40
CA GLY A 57 -27.80 39.60 26.04
C GLY A 57 -27.65 40.47 27.29
N PHE A 58 -26.44 41.00 27.52
CA PHE A 58 -26.11 41.77 28.71
C PHE A 58 -25.54 43.13 28.33
N LEU A 59 -25.82 44.13 29.16
CA LEU A 59 -25.17 45.43 29.09
C LEU A 59 -23.68 45.26 29.44
N PRO A 60 -22.79 46.15 28.96
CA PRO A 60 -21.36 46.18 29.32
C PRO A 60 -21.17 46.73 30.75
N ARG A 61 -21.95 46.22 31.70
CA ARG A 61 -21.95 46.59 33.10
C ARG A 61 -21.92 45.31 33.92
N VAL A 62 -21.08 45.33 34.96
CA VAL A 62 -20.88 44.19 35.84
C VAL A 62 -20.93 44.62 37.28
N LEU A 63 -21.29 43.71 38.16
CA LEU A 63 -21.29 43.91 39.60
C LEU A 63 -20.66 42.70 40.27
N LEU A 64 -19.56 42.93 40.98
CA LEU A 64 -18.95 41.94 41.84
C LEU A 64 -19.53 42.09 43.25
N LYS A 65 -20.11 41.03 43.78
CA LYS A 65 -20.53 40.94 45.18
C LYS A 65 -19.70 39.91 45.91
N VAL A 66 -19.45 40.18 47.19
CA VAL A 66 -18.70 39.31 48.10
C VAL A 66 -19.48 39.13 49.38
N LYS A 67 -19.31 37.99 50.03
CA LYS A 67 -20.02 37.67 51.27
C LYS A 67 -19.12 37.99 52.47
N LEU A 68 -19.40 39.11 53.14
CA LEU A 68 -18.71 39.52 54.36
C LEU A 68 -19.68 39.37 55.54
N ASN A 69 -19.24 38.73 56.63
CA ASN A 69 -20.05 38.54 57.84
C ASN A 69 -21.47 38.03 57.56
N SER A 70 -21.58 37.03 56.68
CA SER A 70 -22.84 36.42 56.24
C SER A 70 -23.78 37.31 55.40
N GLN A 71 -23.38 38.54 55.06
CA GLN A 71 -24.14 39.44 54.19
C GLN A 71 -23.44 39.65 52.85
N TRP A 72 -24.23 39.78 51.77
CA TRP A 72 -23.70 40.10 50.44
C TRP A 72 -23.47 41.61 50.32
N VAL A 73 -22.21 42.00 50.16
CA VAL A 73 -21.78 43.39 49.98
C VAL A 73 -21.33 43.61 48.54
N ASN A 74 -21.64 44.79 48.01
CA ASN A 74 -21.15 45.22 46.70
C ASN A 74 -19.66 45.52 46.79
N ALA A 75 -18.81 44.72 46.13
CA ALA A 75 -17.37 44.89 46.17
C ALA A 75 -16.89 45.93 45.16
N SER A 76 -17.32 45.81 43.90
CA SER A 76 -17.02 46.76 42.83
C SER A 76 -17.96 46.56 41.65
N ASN A 77 -18.27 47.65 40.96
CA ASN A 77 -18.97 47.67 39.67
C ASN A 77 -18.08 48.20 38.53
N THR A 78 -16.83 48.51 38.82
CA THR A 78 -15.86 49.13 37.90
C THR A 78 -14.65 48.22 37.74
N PRO A 79 -14.66 47.30 36.75
CA PRO A 79 -13.49 46.51 36.44
C PRO A 79 -12.39 47.42 35.88
N LYS A 80 -11.13 47.12 36.22
CA LYS A 80 -9.94 47.78 35.65
C LYS A 80 -9.77 47.45 34.17
N THR A 81 -10.05 46.21 33.78
CA THR A 81 -10.11 45.80 32.38
C THR A 81 -11.33 44.93 32.13
N TYR A 82 -11.97 45.19 30.98
CA TYR A 82 -13.18 44.50 30.55
C TYR A 82 -13.03 44.07 29.10
N SER A 83 -13.02 42.77 28.85
CA SER A 83 -12.89 42.18 27.52
C SER A 83 -13.68 40.87 27.43
N GLN A 84 -13.86 40.36 26.21
CA GLN A 84 -14.55 39.08 25.99
C GLN A 84 -13.83 37.87 26.59
N LYS A 85 -12.53 37.98 26.90
CA LYS A 85 -11.73 36.88 27.46
C LYS A 85 -11.45 37.06 28.94
N THR A 86 -11.35 38.30 29.41
CA THR A 86 -10.93 38.62 30.79
C THR A 86 -11.68 39.83 31.33
N ILE A 87 -12.18 39.70 32.57
CA ILE A 87 -12.66 40.80 33.40
C ILE A 87 -11.78 40.86 34.64
N ASP A 88 -11.00 41.92 34.80
CA ASP A 88 -10.10 42.08 35.95
C ASP A 88 -10.50 43.32 36.76
N PHE A 89 -10.80 43.12 38.03
CA PHE A 89 -11.11 44.20 38.98
C PHE A 89 -9.87 44.73 39.72
N GLY A 90 -8.70 44.10 39.54
CA GLY A 90 -7.49 44.46 40.27
C GLY A 90 -7.63 44.24 41.78
N THR A 91 -7.01 45.11 42.57
CA THR A 91 -7.08 45.04 44.04
C THR A 91 -8.27 45.85 44.55
N ILE A 92 -9.23 45.17 45.18
CA ILE A 92 -10.39 45.78 45.80
C ILE A 92 -10.17 45.82 47.31
N LYS A 93 -10.31 47.02 47.89
CA LYS A 93 -10.32 47.21 49.34
C LYS A 93 -11.76 47.22 49.84
N LEU A 94 -12.07 46.36 50.79
CA LEU A 94 -13.38 46.23 51.41
C LEU A 94 -13.27 46.72 52.84
N SER A 95 -14.07 47.71 53.22
CA SER A 95 -14.19 48.13 54.63
C SER A 95 -15.34 47.40 55.29
N HIS A 96 -15.18 47.07 56.57
CA HIS A 96 -16.25 46.50 57.41
C HIS A 96 -17.14 47.58 58.03
N GLU A 97 -16.80 48.85 57.84
CA GLU A 97 -17.60 49.98 58.29
C GLU A 97 -18.67 50.34 57.25
N PRO A 98 -19.93 50.57 57.66
CA PRO A 98 -20.96 51.00 56.73
C PRO A 98 -20.57 52.33 56.10
N VAL A 99 -20.32 52.32 54.80
CA VAL A 99 -20.19 53.56 54.02
C VAL A 99 -21.56 54.24 54.05
N ILE A 100 -21.63 55.39 54.71
CA ILE A 100 -22.81 56.26 54.69
C ILE A 100 -22.99 56.72 53.23
N THR A 101 -23.96 56.13 52.54
CA THR A 101 -24.50 56.70 51.31
C THR A 101 -25.18 58.02 51.67
N LEU A 102 -24.66 59.14 51.17
CA LEU A 102 -25.15 60.52 51.35
C LEU A 102 -26.54 60.79 50.72
N ALA A 103 -27.46 59.83 50.77
CA ALA A 103 -28.79 59.92 50.17
C ALA A 103 -29.91 59.52 51.15
N SER A 104 -29.72 59.71 52.47
CA SER A 104 -30.81 59.58 53.44
C SER A 104 -31.02 60.91 54.19
N THR A 105 -32.07 61.63 53.82
CA THR A 105 -32.61 62.76 54.57
C THR A 105 -33.42 62.23 55.76
N VAL A 106 -32.76 61.92 56.87
CA VAL A 106 -33.44 61.80 58.17
C VAL A 106 -32.58 62.51 59.22
N LEU A 107 -33.06 63.66 59.67
CA LEU A 107 -32.50 64.41 60.80
C LEU A 107 -33.20 63.94 62.08
N TYR A 108 -32.43 63.60 63.11
CA TYR A 108 -32.94 63.40 64.47
C TYR A 108 -32.87 64.73 65.24
N SER A 109 -33.96 65.10 65.91
CA SER A 109 -34.02 66.31 66.75
C SER A 109 -33.48 66.04 68.16
N ILE A 110 -32.86 67.07 68.74
CA ILE A 110 -32.36 67.11 70.13
C ILE A 110 -33.36 67.91 70.98
N PRO A 111 -33.73 67.50 72.21
CA PRO A 111 -34.67 68.26 73.03
C PRO A 111 -33.97 69.42 73.75
N ALA A 112 -34.58 70.61 73.68
CA ALA A 112 -34.15 71.79 74.44
C ALA A 112 -34.66 71.74 75.88
N GLY A 113 -33.74 71.69 76.85
CA GLY A 113 -34.03 71.89 78.27
C GLY A 113 -33.90 73.37 78.66
N THR A 114 -34.90 73.88 79.38
CA THR A 114 -35.02 75.24 79.91
C THR A 114 -34.21 75.43 81.20
N VAL A 115 -33.56 76.59 81.37
CA VAL A 115 -33.00 77.03 82.66
C VAL A 115 -33.48 78.47 82.96
N PRO A 116 -34.01 78.78 84.17
CA PRO A 116 -34.57 80.09 84.48
C PRO A 116 -33.53 81.13 84.95
N LYS A 117 -33.82 82.39 84.57
CA LYS A 117 -33.11 83.63 84.91
C LYS A 117 -33.42 84.09 86.33
N ALA A 118 -32.40 84.29 87.17
CA ALA A 118 -32.37 85.36 88.19
C ALA A 118 -30.97 85.45 88.84
N ALA A 119 -30.13 86.38 88.37
CA ALA A 119 -29.07 87.10 89.11
C ALA A 119 -27.96 87.59 88.16
N LEU A 120 -28.17 88.65 87.37
CA LEU A 120 -27.08 89.23 86.54
C LEU A 120 -27.40 90.66 86.10
N ASN A 121 -27.55 91.61 87.01
CA ASN A 121 -27.86 93.01 86.62
C ASN A 121 -26.76 94.06 86.88
N THR A 122 -25.59 93.72 87.44
CA THR A 122 -24.52 94.73 87.63
C THR A 122 -23.11 94.29 87.19
N VAL A 123 -22.78 93.00 87.28
CA VAL A 123 -21.53 92.45 86.70
C VAL A 123 -21.67 92.17 85.19
N ALA A 124 -22.90 91.87 84.74
CA ALA A 124 -23.24 91.61 83.34
C ALA A 124 -22.94 92.77 82.41
N SER A 125 -23.10 94.02 82.84
CA SER A 125 -23.01 95.19 81.93
C SER A 125 -21.58 95.54 81.55
N LYS A 126 -20.60 95.36 82.45
CA LYS A 126 -19.17 95.58 82.14
C LYS A 126 -18.57 94.41 81.35
N GLN A 127 -18.89 93.17 81.72
CA GLN A 127 -18.50 91.99 80.95
C GLN A 127 -19.14 91.96 79.56
N SER A 128 -20.41 92.33 79.41
CA SER A 128 -21.08 92.41 78.12
C SER A 128 -20.43 93.44 77.20
N LYS A 129 -20.07 94.63 77.70
CA LYS A 129 -19.37 95.64 76.88
C LYS A 129 -17.97 95.20 76.45
N LEU A 130 -17.23 94.53 77.33
CA LEU A 130 -15.93 93.95 76.99
C LEU A 130 -16.08 92.87 75.90
N LEU A 131 -17.02 91.94 76.07
CA LEU A 131 -17.32 90.89 75.08
C LEU A 131 -17.81 91.47 73.75
N GLU A 132 -18.58 92.56 73.77
CA GLU A 132 -19.08 93.24 72.59
C GLU A 132 -17.93 93.90 71.81
N THR A 133 -17.00 94.58 72.50
CA THR A 133 -15.78 95.12 71.86
C THR A 133 -14.85 94.03 71.33
N GLN A 134 -14.76 92.89 72.02
CA GLN A 134 -13.95 91.74 71.58
C GLN A 134 -14.57 91.04 70.37
N ASN A 135 -15.90 90.90 70.33
CA ASN A 135 -16.64 90.37 69.18
C ASN A 135 -16.53 91.30 67.97
N LEU A 136 -16.57 92.63 68.16
CA LEU A 136 -16.35 93.58 67.08
C LEU A 136 -14.95 93.44 66.48
N LYS A 137 -13.90 93.32 67.31
CA LYS A 137 -12.53 93.05 66.84
C LYS A 137 -12.42 91.72 66.08
N LEU A 138 -12.98 90.64 66.62
CA LEU A 138 -12.98 89.33 65.95
C LEU A 138 -13.75 89.37 64.62
N ASN A 139 -14.83 90.15 64.54
CA ASN A 139 -15.60 90.32 63.31
C ASN A 139 -14.81 91.13 62.26
N GLU A 140 -14.02 92.12 62.69
CA GLU A 140 -13.11 92.85 61.80
C GLU A 140 -11.94 91.97 61.32
N GLU A 141 -11.33 91.19 62.22
CA GLU A 141 -10.27 90.24 61.89
C GLU A 141 -10.75 89.15 60.94
N THR A 142 -11.92 88.55 61.18
CA THR A 142 -12.50 87.53 60.29
C THR A 142 -12.83 88.10 58.92
N LYS A 143 -13.35 89.33 58.84
CA LYS A 143 -13.52 90.02 57.54
C LYS A 143 -12.20 90.23 56.83
N ALA A 144 -11.15 90.66 57.52
CA ALA A 144 -9.82 90.85 56.95
C ALA A 144 -9.22 89.54 56.44
N LEU A 145 -9.28 88.47 57.24
CA LEU A 145 -8.86 87.11 56.86
C LEU A 145 -9.64 86.58 55.65
N THR A 146 -10.95 86.77 55.61
CA THR A 146 -11.79 86.35 54.47
C THR A 146 -11.40 87.07 53.19
N LEU A 147 -11.09 88.37 53.28
CA LEU A 147 -10.63 89.18 52.16
C LEU A 147 -9.25 88.72 51.67
N GLN A 148 -8.35 88.36 52.59
CA GLN A 148 -7.04 87.81 52.26
C GLN A 148 -7.13 86.45 51.57
N LEU A 149 -7.99 85.55 52.07
CA LEU A 149 -8.24 84.23 51.49
C LEU A 149 -8.79 84.34 50.07
N ARG A 150 -9.74 85.27 49.86
CA ARG A 150 -10.31 85.55 48.53
C ARG A 150 -9.26 86.07 47.54
N ARG A 151 -8.35 86.94 48.00
CA ARG A 151 -7.21 87.41 47.18
C ARG A 151 -6.26 86.27 46.82
N GLN A 152 -5.95 85.37 47.77
CA GLN A 152 -5.12 84.20 47.50
C GLN A 152 -5.78 83.20 46.54
N GLU A 153 -7.09 82.96 46.65
CA GLU A 153 -7.82 82.13 45.69
C GLU A 153 -7.81 82.72 44.28
N GLN A 154 -7.99 84.04 44.16
CA GLN A 154 -7.89 84.72 42.86
C GLN A 154 -6.47 84.63 42.27
N ALA A 155 -5.44 84.84 43.10
CA ALA A 155 -4.05 84.69 42.67
C ALA A 155 -3.74 83.25 42.22
N ARG A 156 -4.24 82.25 42.96
CA ARG A 156 -4.08 80.84 42.58
C ARG A 156 -4.76 80.52 41.25
N LYS A 157 -6.01 80.99 41.05
CA LYS A 157 -6.73 80.80 39.79
C LYS A 157 -6.02 81.47 38.62
N ALA A 158 -5.48 82.66 38.81
CA ALA A 158 -4.69 83.34 37.79
C ALA A 158 -3.43 82.54 37.42
N LEU A 159 -2.70 82.04 38.42
CA LEU A 159 -1.51 81.22 38.21
C LEU A 159 -1.83 79.90 37.50
N GLU A 160 -2.96 79.27 37.84
CA GLU A 160 -3.43 78.03 37.24
C GLU A 160 -3.84 78.22 35.77
N SER A 161 -4.47 79.35 35.46
CA SER A 161 -4.76 79.78 34.08
C SER A 161 -3.47 80.01 33.29
N GLU A 162 -2.52 80.75 33.85
CA GLU A 162 -1.23 81.03 33.21
C GLU A 162 -0.44 79.74 32.94
N LEU A 163 -0.47 78.78 33.88
CA LEU A 163 0.16 77.47 33.71
C LEU A 163 -0.48 76.67 32.57
N GLN A 164 -1.81 76.77 32.38
CA GLN A 164 -2.53 76.11 31.30
C GLN A 164 -2.28 76.76 29.93
N GLU A 165 -2.10 78.08 29.91
CA GLU A 165 -1.84 78.84 28.68
C GLU A 165 -0.36 78.87 28.29
N ARG A 166 0.55 78.39 29.15
CA ARG A 166 1.96 78.28 28.80
C ARG A 166 2.13 77.59 27.43
N PRO A 167 2.90 78.19 26.51
CA PRO A 167 3.06 77.68 25.15
C PRO A 167 3.60 76.24 25.14
N THR A 168 4.37 75.83 26.14
CA THR A 168 4.85 74.45 26.30
C THR A 168 3.73 73.44 26.52
N GLN A 169 2.67 73.78 27.26
CA GLN A 169 1.51 72.90 27.42
C GLN A 169 0.68 72.81 26.14
N GLN A 170 0.54 73.91 25.42
CA GLN A 170 -0.15 73.91 24.12
C GLN A 170 0.62 73.07 23.10
N MET A 171 1.95 73.22 23.05
CA MET A 171 2.82 72.38 22.21
C MET A 171 2.74 70.90 22.59
N LEU A 172 2.77 70.56 23.89
CA LEU A 172 2.61 69.18 24.33
C LEU A 172 1.25 68.59 23.93
N LYS A 173 0.18 69.38 24.02
CA LYS A 173 -1.16 68.95 23.55
C LYS A 173 -1.15 68.72 22.04
N ALA A 174 -0.56 69.64 21.27
CA ALA A 174 -0.42 69.50 19.82
C ALA A 174 0.43 68.28 19.43
N GLU A 175 1.55 68.05 20.10
CA GLU A 175 2.42 66.89 19.88
C GLU A 175 1.70 65.58 20.23
N LYS A 176 0.96 65.54 21.34
CA LYS A 176 0.09 64.39 21.65
C LYS A 176 -0.93 64.11 20.55
N THR A 177 -1.54 65.15 19.97
CA THR A 177 -2.47 64.97 18.84
C THR A 177 -1.77 64.49 17.57
N GLN A 178 -0.54 64.94 17.31
CA GLN A 178 0.25 64.44 16.19
C GLN A 178 0.65 62.98 16.39
N VAL A 179 1.08 62.61 17.60
CA VAL A 179 1.42 61.22 17.94
C VAL A 179 0.21 60.30 17.77
N THR A 180 -0.98 60.69 18.24
CA THR A 180 -2.18 59.85 18.04
C THR A 180 -2.59 59.76 16.57
N GLN A 181 -2.38 60.81 15.77
CA GLN A 181 -2.55 60.75 14.32
C GLN A 181 -1.55 59.80 13.66
N LEU A 182 -0.27 59.85 14.06
CA LEU A 182 0.75 58.95 13.54
C LEU A 182 0.49 57.48 13.94
N GLU A 183 0.04 57.24 15.17
CA GLU A 183 -0.35 55.89 15.62
C GLU A 183 -1.53 55.33 14.82
N THR A 184 -2.51 56.16 14.47
CA THR A 184 -3.63 55.72 13.63
C THR A 184 -3.19 55.44 12.19
N GLN A 185 -2.30 56.27 11.63
CA GLN A 185 -1.70 56.02 10.31
C GLN A 185 -0.85 54.75 10.28
N LEU A 186 -0.07 54.47 11.33
CA LEU A 186 0.71 53.24 11.44
C LEU A 186 -0.19 52.01 11.50
N LYS A 187 -1.26 52.03 12.31
CA LYS A 187 -2.24 50.93 12.34
C LYS A 187 -2.89 50.67 10.98
N GLN A 188 -3.27 51.73 10.26
CA GLN A 188 -3.82 51.60 8.91
C GLN A 188 -2.81 51.02 7.92
N ARG A 189 -1.52 51.40 8.02
CA ARG A 189 -0.45 50.82 7.20
C ARG A 189 -0.23 49.34 7.51
N ASP A 190 -0.22 48.95 8.78
CA ASP A 190 -0.07 47.54 9.19
C ASP A 190 -1.24 46.68 8.68
N GLU A 191 -2.47 47.19 8.75
CA GLU A 191 -3.64 46.51 8.18
C GLU A 191 -3.52 46.32 6.67
N ARG A 192 -3.01 47.34 5.96
CA ARG A 192 -2.77 47.29 4.51
C ARG A 192 -1.64 46.32 4.16
N ILE A 193 -0.58 46.23 4.95
CA ILE A 193 0.48 45.24 4.76
C ILE A 193 -0.08 43.83 4.92
N ARG A 194 -0.84 43.57 6.00
CA ARG A 194 -1.47 42.26 6.24
C ARG A 194 -2.46 41.84 5.16
N SER A 195 -3.12 42.78 4.49
CA SER A 195 -4.02 42.45 3.37
C SER A 195 -3.21 42.13 2.11
N LEU A 196 -2.13 42.86 1.85
CA LEU A 196 -1.21 42.57 0.75
C LEU A 196 -0.52 41.21 0.91
N GLU A 197 -0.09 40.84 2.10
CA GLU A 197 0.51 39.52 2.38
C GLU A 197 -0.47 38.36 2.13
N ARG A 198 -1.74 38.54 2.52
CA ARG A 198 -2.81 37.57 2.21
C ARG A 198 -3.04 37.44 0.70
N ASN A 199 -3.11 38.56 -0.01
CA ASN A 199 -3.26 38.55 -1.47
C ASN A 199 -2.04 37.92 -2.15
N GLY A 200 -0.83 38.19 -1.67
CA GLY A 200 0.41 37.57 -2.16
C GLY A 200 0.41 36.05 -1.98
N SER A 201 -0.10 35.56 -0.84
CA SER A 201 -0.26 34.13 -0.59
C SER A 201 -1.26 33.50 -1.58
N GLN A 202 -2.39 34.15 -1.83
CA GLN A 202 -3.37 33.70 -2.82
C GLN A 202 -2.81 33.67 -4.24
N LEU A 203 -2.03 34.70 -4.62
CA LEU A 203 -1.33 34.73 -5.92
C LEU A 203 -0.35 33.56 -6.07
N SER A 204 0.37 33.22 -5.00
CA SER A 204 1.28 32.07 -4.99
C SER A 204 0.52 30.74 -5.17
N GLU A 205 -0.62 30.58 -4.49
CA GLU A 205 -1.47 29.38 -4.65
C GLU A 205 -2.02 29.26 -6.07
N ILE A 206 -2.54 30.35 -6.64
CA ILE A 206 -3.04 30.39 -8.02
C ILE A 206 -1.90 30.04 -9.01
N SER A 207 -0.69 30.56 -8.78
CA SER A 207 0.47 30.26 -9.62
C SER A 207 0.84 28.76 -9.58
N GLN A 208 0.83 28.13 -8.40
CA GLN A 208 1.06 26.69 -8.28
C GLN A 208 -0.04 25.87 -8.98
N GLN A 209 -1.31 26.26 -8.83
CA GLN A 209 -2.42 25.59 -9.52
C GLN A 209 -2.31 25.71 -11.03
N LEU A 210 -1.91 26.87 -11.55
CA LEU A 210 -1.69 27.08 -12.98
C LEU A 210 -0.58 26.16 -13.50
N ALA A 211 0.55 26.08 -12.80
CA ALA A 211 1.65 25.19 -13.17
C ALA A 211 1.22 23.71 -13.18
N SER A 212 0.43 23.28 -12.18
CA SER A 212 -0.15 21.94 -12.15
C SER A 212 -1.10 21.70 -13.33
N ASN A 213 -1.96 22.66 -13.64
CA ASN A 213 -2.90 22.56 -14.78
C ASN A 213 -2.16 22.53 -16.12
N GLU A 214 -1.07 23.27 -16.28
CA GLU A 214 -0.22 23.19 -17.48
C GLU A 214 0.41 21.80 -17.62
N GLN A 215 0.87 21.19 -16.53
CA GLN A 215 1.39 19.82 -16.57
C GLN A 215 0.30 18.81 -16.97
N LEU A 216 -0.92 18.95 -16.43
CA LEU A 216 -2.06 18.12 -16.83
C LEU A 216 -2.42 18.32 -18.30
N ARG A 217 -2.42 19.56 -18.79
CA ARG A 217 -2.64 19.85 -20.22
C ARG A 217 -1.58 19.18 -21.10
N LYS A 218 -0.30 19.26 -20.74
CA LYS A 218 0.78 18.61 -21.49
C LYS A 218 0.61 17.09 -21.53
N LYS A 219 0.24 16.47 -20.40
CA LYS A 219 -0.08 15.02 -20.37
C LYS A 219 -1.25 14.69 -21.29
N LEU A 220 -2.36 15.43 -21.19
CA LEU A 220 -3.53 15.22 -22.02
C LEU A 220 -3.23 15.40 -23.52
N GLU A 221 -2.40 16.39 -23.87
CA GLU A 221 -1.96 16.60 -25.25
C GLU A 221 -1.09 15.45 -25.76
N SER A 222 -0.21 14.89 -24.91
CA SER A 222 0.57 13.70 -25.27
C SER A 222 -0.31 12.46 -25.47
N GLU A 223 -1.33 12.26 -24.63
CA GLU A 223 -2.30 11.17 -24.77
C GLU A 223 -3.14 11.34 -26.04
N LEU A 224 -3.58 12.56 -26.36
CA LEU A 224 -4.29 12.88 -27.59
C LEU A 224 -3.46 12.57 -28.83
N LYS A 225 -2.16 12.89 -28.81
CA LYS A 225 -1.23 12.56 -29.90
C LYS A 225 -0.98 11.05 -30.05
N GLN A 226 -1.04 10.30 -28.96
CA GLN A 226 -0.89 8.83 -28.99
C GLN A 226 -2.15 8.09 -29.45
N ARG A 227 -3.33 8.73 -29.43
CA ARG A 227 -4.56 8.07 -29.88
C ARG A 227 -4.46 7.75 -31.38
N PRO A 228 -4.84 6.52 -31.78
CA PRO A 228 -4.88 6.15 -33.18
C PRO A 228 -5.83 7.09 -33.92
N THR A 229 -5.40 7.57 -35.09
CA THR A 229 -6.23 8.40 -35.95
C THR A 229 -7.43 7.59 -36.45
N LEU A 230 -8.53 8.28 -36.77
CA LEU A 230 -9.73 7.67 -37.35
C LEU A 230 -9.40 6.88 -38.63
N GLU A 231 -8.45 7.35 -39.42
CA GLU A 231 -7.94 6.67 -40.61
C GLU A 231 -7.21 5.37 -40.26
N GLY A 232 -6.34 5.37 -39.24
CA GLY A 232 -5.66 4.17 -38.77
C GLY A 232 -6.63 3.13 -38.20
N LEU A 233 -7.65 3.58 -37.45
CA LEU A 233 -8.71 2.71 -36.94
C LEU A 233 -9.54 2.10 -38.07
N ASN A 234 -9.87 2.90 -39.10
CA ASN A 234 -10.59 2.42 -40.28
C ASN A 234 -9.75 1.42 -41.10
N PHE A 235 -8.44 1.61 -41.19
CA PHE A 235 -7.53 0.67 -41.84
C PHE A 235 -7.49 -0.68 -41.11
N GLU A 236 -7.30 -0.66 -39.78
CA GLU A 236 -7.33 -1.89 -38.98
C GLU A 236 -8.70 -2.58 -39.04
N LYS A 237 -9.80 -1.82 -39.01
CA LYS A 237 -11.14 -2.38 -39.19
C LYS A 237 -11.29 -3.09 -40.54
N ARG A 238 -10.78 -2.49 -41.63
CA ARG A 238 -10.76 -3.13 -42.96
C ARG A 238 -9.91 -4.40 -42.96
N ARG A 239 -8.75 -4.37 -42.30
CA ARG A 239 -7.87 -5.54 -42.17
C ARG A 239 -8.55 -6.68 -41.41
N VAL A 240 -9.26 -6.37 -40.33
CA VAL A 240 -10.05 -7.36 -39.58
C VAL A 240 -11.15 -7.98 -40.45
N THR A 241 -11.91 -7.16 -41.19
CA THR A 241 -12.95 -7.68 -42.09
C THR A 241 -12.36 -8.56 -43.20
N GLU A 242 -11.20 -8.20 -43.73
CA GLU A 242 -10.51 -9.00 -44.75
C GLU A 242 -10.02 -10.34 -44.17
N LEU A 243 -9.41 -10.32 -42.99
CA LEU A 243 -8.99 -11.55 -42.31
C LEU A 243 -10.20 -12.45 -41.99
N GLN A 244 -11.33 -11.89 -41.58
CA GLN A 244 -12.57 -12.65 -41.37
C GLN A 244 -13.06 -13.31 -42.65
N ASN A 245 -13.04 -12.60 -43.79
CA ASN A 245 -13.41 -13.17 -45.08
C ASN A 245 -12.45 -14.29 -45.53
N GLN A 246 -11.15 -14.14 -45.25
CA GLN A 246 -10.18 -15.19 -45.55
C GLN A 246 -10.40 -16.44 -44.68
N LEU A 247 -10.80 -16.25 -43.43
CA LEU A 247 -11.09 -17.34 -42.50
C LEU A 247 -12.32 -18.14 -42.97
N THR A 248 -13.41 -17.45 -43.34
CA THR A 248 -14.61 -18.11 -43.87
C THR A 248 -14.33 -18.86 -45.18
N LEU A 249 -13.50 -18.32 -46.06
CA LEU A 249 -13.09 -19.01 -47.30
C LEU A 249 -12.30 -20.29 -46.99
N LYS A 250 -11.38 -20.24 -46.02
CA LYS A 250 -10.60 -21.41 -45.60
C LYS A 250 -11.49 -22.48 -44.97
N ASP A 251 -12.44 -22.09 -44.13
CA ASP A 251 -13.39 -23.03 -43.52
C ASP A 251 -14.25 -23.74 -44.57
N ASN A 252 -14.72 -23.00 -45.58
CA ASN A 252 -15.43 -23.61 -46.71
C ASN A 252 -14.55 -24.62 -47.46
N ARG A 253 -13.28 -24.27 -47.71
CA ARG A 253 -12.33 -25.17 -48.39
C ARG A 253 -12.04 -26.42 -47.57
N ILE A 254 -11.92 -26.30 -46.24
CA ILE A 254 -11.76 -27.45 -45.35
C ILE A 254 -12.97 -28.37 -45.47
N GLY A 255 -14.20 -27.83 -45.43
CA GLY A 255 -15.42 -28.62 -45.62
C GLY A 255 -15.48 -29.35 -46.95
N GLU A 256 -15.04 -28.73 -48.06
CA GLU A 256 -14.90 -29.39 -49.36
C GLU A 256 -13.91 -30.56 -49.34
N LEU A 257 -12.73 -30.34 -48.76
CA LEU A 257 -11.68 -31.36 -48.66
C LEU A 257 -12.12 -32.54 -47.79
N GLU A 258 -12.77 -32.28 -46.66
CA GLU A 258 -13.37 -33.31 -45.82
C GLU A 258 -14.46 -34.10 -46.57
N GLY A 259 -15.25 -33.41 -47.39
CA GLY A 259 -16.23 -34.06 -48.27
C GLY A 259 -15.60 -34.98 -49.30
N LEU A 260 -14.45 -34.59 -49.89
CA LEU A 260 -13.69 -35.42 -50.81
C LEU A 260 -13.05 -36.63 -50.12
N ILE A 261 -12.51 -36.46 -48.91
CA ILE A 261 -11.99 -37.58 -48.11
C ILE A 261 -13.09 -38.60 -47.81
N LYS A 262 -14.28 -38.14 -47.42
CA LYS A 262 -15.44 -39.02 -47.19
C LYS A 262 -15.87 -39.78 -48.45
N LYS A 263 -15.79 -39.15 -49.63
CA LYS A 263 -16.11 -39.79 -50.92
C LYS A 263 -14.99 -40.70 -51.44
N GLY A 264 -13.74 -40.46 -51.06
CA GLY A 264 -12.56 -41.22 -51.46
C GLY A 264 -12.18 -42.39 -50.53
N SER A 265 -12.94 -42.62 -49.46
CA SER A 265 -12.68 -43.67 -48.45
C SER A 265 -13.04 -45.09 -48.93
N GLY A 266 -12.50 -45.51 -50.06
CA GLY A 266 -12.30 -46.92 -50.38
C GLY A 266 -10.84 -47.29 -50.13
N VAL A 267 -10.43 -47.43 -48.87
CA VAL A 267 -9.08 -47.92 -48.54
C VAL A 267 -9.01 -49.39 -48.94
N VAL A 268 -8.44 -49.67 -50.11
CA VAL A 268 -8.09 -51.04 -50.51
C VAL A 268 -6.90 -51.48 -49.65
N PRO A 269 -7.02 -52.53 -48.82
CA PRO A 269 -5.92 -52.99 -47.98
C PRO A 269 -4.75 -53.47 -48.85
N ILE A 270 -3.54 -53.00 -48.54
CA ILE A 270 -2.29 -53.43 -49.19
C ILE A 270 -2.06 -54.90 -48.80
N LYS A 271 -2.02 -55.79 -49.80
CA LYS A 271 -1.75 -57.21 -49.58
C LYS A 271 -0.24 -57.44 -49.51
N SER A 272 0.25 -57.89 -48.37
CA SER A 272 1.67 -58.23 -48.17
C SER A 272 1.83 -59.53 -47.40
N LYS A 273 2.91 -60.26 -47.69
CA LYS A 273 3.33 -61.47 -46.99
C LYS A 273 4.62 -61.18 -46.22
N ILE A 274 4.66 -61.57 -44.96
CA ILE A 274 5.86 -61.45 -44.11
C ILE A 274 6.76 -62.67 -44.37
N VAL A 275 8.04 -62.42 -44.64
CA VAL A 275 9.07 -63.45 -44.84
C VAL A 275 10.26 -63.15 -43.95
N LYS A 276 10.78 -64.20 -43.29
CA LYS A 276 11.96 -64.09 -42.44
C LYS A 276 13.21 -63.83 -43.29
N SER A 277 14.11 -63.00 -42.78
CA SER A 277 15.33 -62.65 -43.50
C SER A 277 16.21 -63.88 -43.76
N GLU A 278 16.23 -64.84 -42.85
CA GLU A 278 17.00 -66.08 -42.94
C GLU A 278 16.49 -66.97 -44.09
N ASP A 279 15.17 -67.09 -44.24
CA ASP A 279 14.56 -67.91 -45.30
C ASP A 279 14.92 -67.38 -46.70
N LEU A 280 15.03 -66.05 -46.85
CA LEU A 280 15.47 -65.43 -48.10
C LEU A 280 16.96 -65.69 -48.39
N ILE A 281 17.81 -65.65 -47.36
CA ILE A 281 19.24 -65.97 -47.50
C ILE A 281 19.43 -67.43 -47.91
N PHE A 282 18.74 -68.37 -47.25
CA PHE A 282 18.82 -69.78 -47.59
C PHE A 282 18.27 -70.08 -48.99
N SER A 283 17.14 -69.48 -49.35
CA SER A 283 16.55 -69.61 -50.69
C SER A 283 17.49 -69.05 -51.78
N ALA A 284 18.09 -67.88 -51.55
CA ALA A 284 19.06 -67.28 -52.48
C ALA A 284 20.33 -68.15 -52.59
N SER A 285 20.85 -68.65 -51.47
CA SER A 285 22.04 -69.51 -51.45
C SER A 285 21.79 -70.86 -52.15
N ASP A 286 20.64 -71.50 -51.94
CA ASP A 286 20.25 -72.73 -52.65
C ASP A 286 20.06 -72.46 -54.15
N ALA A 287 19.41 -71.35 -54.53
CA ALA A 287 19.27 -70.97 -55.94
C ALA A 287 20.63 -70.74 -56.62
N ILE A 288 21.58 -70.07 -55.94
CA ILE A 288 22.93 -69.84 -56.44
C ILE A 288 23.73 -71.14 -56.50
N SER A 289 23.58 -72.03 -55.52
CA SER A 289 24.23 -73.35 -55.50
C SER A 289 23.71 -74.26 -56.63
N ARG A 290 22.40 -74.24 -56.89
CA ARG A 290 21.77 -74.92 -58.04
C ARG A 290 22.25 -74.34 -59.37
N ALA A 291 22.44 -73.02 -59.45
CA ALA A 291 23.00 -72.39 -60.64
C ALA A 291 24.47 -72.78 -60.84
N SER A 292 25.28 -72.77 -59.77
CA SER A 292 26.68 -73.18 -59.79
C SER A 292 26.86 -74.64 -60.22
N THR A 293 26.03 -75.55 -59.69
CA THR A 293 26.04 -76.98 -60.09
C THR A 293 25.59 -77.20 -61.54
N LYS A 294 24.63 -76.41 -62.04
CA LYS A 294 24.27 -76.43 -63.48
C LYS A 294 25.41 -75.94 -64.36
N LEU A 295 26.07 -74.84 -63.99
CA LEU A 295 27.22 -74.29 -64.72
C LEU A 295 28.42 -75.25 -64.73
N ALA A 296 28.68 -75.92 -63.61
CA ALA A 296 29.72 -76.94 -63.51
C ALA A 296 29.45 -78.10 -64.47
N LYS A 297 28.18 -78.54 -64.60
CA LYS A 297 27.77 -79.62 -65.51
C LYS A 297 27.79 -79.23 -66.99
N GLN A 298 27.55 -77.95 -67.32
CA GLN A 298 27.45 -77.48 -68.71
C GLN A 298 28.76 -76.93 -69.28
N GLY A 299 29.74 -76.54 -68.45
CA GLY A 299 30.98 -75.95 -68.95
C GLY A 299 32.15 -75.87 -67.97
N GLY A 300 32.10 -76.57 -66.82
CA GLY A 300 33.20 -76.61 -65.85
C GLY A 300 33.40 -75.36 -64.99
N TYR A 301 32.52 -74.36 -65.10
CA TYR A 301 32.60 -73.13 -64.31
C TYR A 301 31.90 -73.30 -62.95
N ARG A 302 32.51 -72.77 -61.88
CA ARG A 302 31.89 -72.66 -60.55
C ARG A 302 31.76 -71.20 -60.15
N ILE A 303 30.65 -70.87 -59.49
CA ILE A 303 30.46 -69.55 -58.87
C ILE A 303 31.27 -69.55 -57.56
N SER A 304 32.31 -68.72 -57.47
CA SER A 304 33.12 -68.59 -56.26
C SER A 304 32.50 -67.61 -55.25
N LYS A 305 31.96 -66.49 -55.72
CA LYS A 305 31.32 -65.48 -54.87
C LYS A 305 30.13 -64.85 -55.58
N ALA A 306 29.07 -64.57 -54.83
CA ALA A 306 27.89 -63.85 -55.30
C ALA A 306 27.51 -62.75 -54.30
N SER A 307 27.22 -61.55 -54.78
CA SER A 307 26.71 -60.43 -53.98
C SER A 307 25.33 -60.06 -54.49
N VAL A 308 24.34 -59.94 -53.60
CA VAL A 308 22.95 -59.57 -53.94
C VAL A 308 22.55 -58.35 -53.11
N ASP A 309 22.25 -57.23 -53.77
CA ASP A 309 21.71 -56.01 -53.15
C ASP A 309 20.20 -55.93 -53.40
N LEU A 310 19.40 -55.90 -52.33
CA LEU A 310 17.95 -55.81 -52.38
C LEU A 310 17.44 -54.55 -51.68
N LYS A 311 16.48 -53.87 -52.31
CA LYS A 311 15.63 -52.87 -51.64
C LYS A 311 14.43 -53.57 -51.03
N VAL A 312 14.24 -53.41 -49.73
CA VAL A 312 13.24 -54.15 -48.97
C VAL A 312 12.44 -53.22 -48.05
N VAL A 313 11.23 -53.63 -47.68
CA VAL A 313 10.43 -52.95 -46.66
C VAL A 313 10.44 -53.82 -45.41
N ALA A 314 10.87 -53.24 -44.28
CA ALA A 314 10.87 -53.95 -43.02
C ALA A 314 9.42 -54.12 -42.51
N ALA A 315 9.10 -55.31 -42.00
CA ALA A 315 7.86 -55.54 -41.29
C ALA A 315 7.89 -54.80 -39.93
N ALA A 316 6.73 -54.66 -39.29
CA ALA A 316 6.59 -53.93 -38.02
C ALA A 316 7.47 -54.46 -36.87
N ASN A 317 7.96 -55.70 -36.97
CA ASN A 317 8.87 -56.31 -36.00
C ASN A 317 10.36 -56.01 -36.28
N HIS A 318 10.68 -55.18 -37.28
CA HIS A 318 12.01 -54.71 -37.66
C HIS A 318 13.05 -55.80 -37.98
N THR A 319 12.62 -57.06 -38.05
CA THR A 319 13.46 -58.26 -38.24
C THR A 319 13.04 -59.02 -39.49
N ASP A 320 11.74 -59.02 -39.80
CA ASP A 320 11.21 -59.65 -41.00
C ASP A 320 11.03 -58.66 -42.16
N LEU A 321 10.91 -59.20 -43.36
CA LEU A 321 10.75 -58.44 -44.60
C LEU A 321 9.33 -58.61 -45.16
N MET A 322 8.75 -57.52 -45.65
CA MET A 322 7.44 -57.53 -46.33
C MET A 322 7.65 -57.73 -47.84
N LEU A 323 7.03 -58.79 -48.37
CA LEU A 323 6.90 -59.02 -49.81
C LEU A 323 5.51 -58.58 -50.26
N PHE A 324 5.46 -57.76 -51.30
CA PHE A 324 4.22 -57.27 -51.90
C PHE A 324 3.82 -58.16 -53.06
N GLU A 325 2.53 -58.49 -53.15
CA GLU A 325 2.02 -59.36 -54.21
C GLU A 325 1.98 -58.66 -55.57
N THR A 326 1.83 -57.33 -55.60
CA THR A 326 1.70 -56.54 -56.83
C THR A 326 2.62 -55.32 -56.84
N ALA A 327 3.00 -54.87 -58.04
CA ALA A 327 3.80 -53.66 -58.23
C ALA A 327 3.03 -52.38 -57.83
N ASP A 328 1.70 -52.39 -57.95
CA ASP A 328 0.84 -51.26 -57.57
C ASP A 328 0.80 -51.05 -56.05
N ASP A 329 0.87 -52.14 -55.28
CA ASP A 329 0.97 -52.09 -53.82
C ASP A 329 2.32 -51.51 -53.36
N LEU A 330 3.40 -51.82 -54.09
CA LEU A 330 4.73 -51.25 -53.85
C LEU A 330 4.76 -49.73 -54.13
N ALA A 331 4.08 -49.28 -55.19
CA ALA A 331 4.05 -47.87 -55.59
C ALA A 331 3.31 -46.96 -54.58
N ARG A 332 2.44 -47.54 -53.74
CA ARG A 332 1.72 -46.82 -52.69
C ARG A 332 2.57 -46.57 -51.45
N ILE A 333 3.75 -47.19 -51.35
CA ILE A 333 4.63 -47.05 -50.20
C ILE A 333 5.52 -45.82 -50.40
N PRO A 334 5.52 -44.87 -49.44
CA PRO A 334 6.37 -43.70 -49.55
C PRO A 334 7.85 -44.09 -49.49
N SER A 335 8.68 -43.36 -50.24
CA SER A 335 10.07 -43.73 -50.50
C SER A 335 10.95 -43.81 -49.25
N ASN A 336 10.52 -43.21 -48.14
CA ASN A 336 11.19 -43.24 -46.84
C ASN A 336 11.04 -44.57 -46.09
N CYS A 337 10.19 -45.49 -46.57
CA CYS A 337 9.95 -46.78 -45.93
C CYS A 337 10.83 -47.93 -46.49
N PHE A 338 11.70 -47.66 -47.47
CA PHE A 338 12.58 -48.67 -48.07
C PHE A 338 13.96 -48.69 -47.41
N GLY A 339 14.42 -49.88 -46.99
CA GLY A 339 15.78 -50.17 -46.56
C GLY A 339 16.57 -50.93 -47.63
N ASN A 340 17.89 -51.02 -47.45
CA ASN A 340 18.78 -51.80 -48.30
C ASN A 340 19.33 -53.00 -47.51
N VAL A 341 19.28 -54.19 -48.10
CA VAL A 341 19.91 -55.39 -47.55
C VAL A 341 20.86 -55.97 -48.59
N ARG A 342 22.11 -56.20 -48.17
CA ARG A 342 23.18 -56.78 -49.00
C ARG A 342 23.56 -58.14 -48.46
N PHE A 343 23.60 -59.13 -49.33
CA PHE A 343 24.07 -60.48 -49.01
C PHE A 343 25.33 -60.78 -49.82
N ASP A 344 26.44 -61.07 -49.14
CA ASP A 344 27.64 -61.62 -49.76
C ASP A 344 27.70 -63.12 -49.45
N ILE A 345 27.66 -63.95 -50.48
CA ILE A 345 27.69 -65.41 -50.40
C ILE A 345 29.03 -65.87 -50.97
N ASP A 346 29.86 -66.48 -50.12
CA ASP A 346 31.15 -67.07 -50.49
C ASP A 346 30.99 -68.60 -50.59
N LEU A 347 31.39 -69.17 -51.72
CA LEU A 347 31.22 -70.60 -52.06
C LEU A 347 32.57 -71.32 -52.19
N THR A 348 33.65 -70.73 -51.65
CA THR A 348 34.97 -71.37 -51.64
C THR A 348 35.04 -72.46 -50.57
N ASP A 349 35.02 -73.72 -51.02
CA ASP A 349 35.38 -74.88 -50.22
C ASP A 349 36.83 -74.71 -49.72
N LYS A 350 37.05 -74.70 -48.40
CA LYS A 350 38.39 -74.95 -47.84
C LYS A 350 38.63 -76.45 -47.90
N ASP A 351 39.61 -76.85 -48.69
CA ASP A 351 40.12 -78.22 -48.81
C ASP A 351 40.48 -78.79 -47.43
N GLU A 352 39.76 -79.82 -46.96
CA GLU A 352 40.34 -80.90 -46.16
C GLU A 352 39.82 -82.27 -46.64
N SER A 353 40.74 -83.22 -46.61
CA SER A 353 40.81 -84.44 -47.41
C SER A 353 39.84 -85.55 -47.01
N VAL A 354 39.38 -86.27 -48.02
CA VAL A 354 38.55 -87.48 -47.95
C VAL A 354 39.27 -88.62 -47.21
N GLU A 355 38.70 -89.08 -46.10
CA GLU A 355 38.78 -90.50 -45.70
C GLU A 355 37.40 -91.02 -45.26
N THR A 356 36.94 -92.05 -45.96
CA THR A 356 35.72 -92.80 -45.70
C THR A 356 35.99 -93.93 -44.71
N VAL A 357 35.42 -93.86 -43.50
CA VAL A 357 35.19 -95.06 -42.67
C VAL A 357 33.78 -95.05 -42.14
N ASP A 358 33.06 -96.09 -42.53
CA ASP A 358 31.68 -96.41 -42.24
C ASP A 358 31.59 -97.11 -40.87
N SER A 359 31.28 -96.33 -39.84
CA SER A 359 30.58 -96.78 -38.65
C SER A 359 29.89 -95.56 -38.07
N ALA A 360 28.64 -95.34 -38.50
CA ALA A 360 27.84 -94.15 -38.19
C ALA A 360 27.68 -93.95 -36.67
N ALA A 361 28.64 -93.26 -36.04
CA ALA A 361 28.50 -92.70 -34.72
C ALA A 361 27.35 -91.68 -34.80
N LYS A 362 26.25 -91.92 -34.12
CA LYS A 362 25.09 -91.03 -34.16
C LYS A 362 25.18 -90.02 -33.04
N MET A 363 24.75 -88.79 -33.33
CA MET A 363 24.68 -87.70 -32.37
C MET A 363 23.83 -88.10 -31.16
N PRO A 364 24.40 -88.14 -29.94
CA PRO A 364 23.63 -88.43 -28.74
C PRO A 364 22.59 -87.33 -28.48
N ASP A 365 21.42 -87.72 -27.96
CA ASP A 365 20.46 -86.73 -27.46
C ASP A 365 20.93 -86.18 -26.10
N VAL A 366 21.23 -84.89 -26.08
CA VAL A 366 21.69 -84.11 -24.93
C VAL A 366 20.79 -82.89 -24.69
N SER A 367 19.67 -82.76 -25.40
CA SER A 367 18.71 -81.68 -25.19
C SER A 367 18.07 -81.81 -23.80
N GLY A 368 18.01 -80.70 -23.05
CA GLY A 368 17.54 -80.67 -21.65
C GLY A 368 18.57 -81.15 -20.62
N TYR A 369 19.78 -81.54 -21.03
CA TYR A 369 20.83 -81.92 -20.09
C TYR A 369 21.62 -80.70 -19.61
N THR A 370 22.15 -80.79 -18.39
CA THR A 370 23.14 -79.83 -17.91
C THR A 370 24.47 -80.05 -18.61
N ARG A 371 25.31 -79.00 -18.67
CA ARG A 371 26.62 -79.02 -19.32
C ARG A 371 27.46 -80.26 -18.96
N GLN A 372 27.61 -80.55 -17.67
CA GLN A 372 28.38 -81.70 -17.18
C GLN A 372 27.81 -83.05 -17.63
N LEU A 373 26.48 -83.19 -17.68
CA LEU A 373 25.84 -84.44 -18.09
C LEU A 373 25.95 -84.65 -19.60
N ALA A 374 25.89 -83.56 -20.38
CA ALA A 374 26.05 -83.58 -21.82
C ALA A 374 27.49 -83.88 -22.24
N GLU A 375 28.49 -83.25 -21.59
CA GLU A 375 29.92 -83.55 -21.80
C GLU A 375 30.19 -85.04 -21.58
N ARG A 376 29.70 -85.60 -20.46
CA ARG A 376 29.86 -87.03 -20.17
C ARG A 376 29.24 -87.94 -21.22
N LYS A 377 28.13 -87.52 -21.84
CA LYS A 377 27.42 -88.31 -22.86
C LYS A 377 28.02 -88.18 -24.26
N LEU A 378 28.71 -87.07 -24.53
CA LEU A 378 29.45 -86.86 -25.78
C LEU A 378 30.80 -87.58 -25.77
N GLY A 379 31.37 -87.86 -24.59
CA GLY A 379 32.54 -88.73 -24.45
C GLY A 379 33.72 -88.25 -25.28
N GLU A 380 34.17 -89.06 -26.24
CA GLU A 380 35.31 -88.77 -27.14
C GLU A 380 35.00 -87.67 -28.17
N LEU A 381 33.74 -87.25 -28.34
CA LEU A 381 33.33 -86.16 -29.25
C LEU A 381 33.41 -84.75 -28.62
N GLN A 382 33.95 -84.64 -27.40
CA GLN A 382 34.10 -83.37 -26.69
C GLN A 382 34.98 -82.36 -27.44
N ASP A 383 36.06 -82.82 -28.09
CA ASP A 383 37.01 -81.96 -28.77
C ASP A 383 36.43 -81.24 -30.00
N GLN A 384 35.25 -81.68 -30.47
CA GLN A 384 34.52 -81.10 -31.60
C GLN A 384 33.25 -80.35 -31.15
N THR A 385 33.08 -80.15 -29.84
CA THR A 385 31.89 -79.52 -29.25
C THR A 385 32.11 -78.03 -28.94
N PHE A 386 31.26 -77.18 -29.51
CA PHE A 386 31.23 -75.74 -29.29
C PHE A 386 29.99 -75.33 -28.49
N TRP A 387 30.21 -74.51 -27.47
CA TRP A 387 29.17 -74.05 -26.55
C TRP A 387 28.76 -72.62 -26.85
N TYR A 388 27.46 -72.39 -26.98
CA TYR A 388 26.89 -71.06 -27.13
C TYR A 388 25.91 -70.79 -26.00
N GLU A 389 26.08 -69.64 -25.36
CA GLU A 389 25.21 -69.18 -24.27
C GLU A 389 24.12 -68.28 -24.84
N GLN A 390 22.86 -68.60 -24.57
CA GLN A 390 21.71 -67.80 -24.98
C GLN A 390 21.00 -67.27 -23.74
N GLN A 391 20.89 -65.94 -23.64
CA GLN A 391 20.14 -65.28 -22.57
C GLN A 391 18.66 -65.64 -22.66
N LEU A 392 18.13 -66.21 -21.59
CA LEU A 392 16.72 -66.56 -21.49
C LEU A 392 15.85 -65.32 -21.28
N SER A 393 14.66 -65.33 -21.88
CA SER A 393 13.62 -64.33 -21.62
C SER A 393 12.92 -64.64 -20.29
N GLU A 394 12.44 -63.61 -19.57
CA GLU A 394 11.76 -63.72 -18.25
C GLU A 394 10.63 -64.76 -18.16
N LYS A 395 10.13 -65.24 -19.31
CA LYS A 395 9.02 -66.20 -19.41
C LYS A 395 9.42 -67.68 -19.32
N ASP A 396 10.71 -68.02 -19.35
CA ASP A 396 11.13 -69.44 -19.31
C ASP A 396 12.39 -69.69 -18.44
N PRO A 397 12.30 -69.51 -17.10
CA PRO A 397 13.43 -69.63 -16.19
C PRO A 397 13.87 -71.09 -15.94
N PHE A 398 13.05 -72.07 -16.30
CA PHE A 398 13.33 -73.49 -16.03
C PHE A 398 14.38 -74.10 -16.95
N SER A 399 14.66 -73.44 -18.08
CA SER A 399 15.67 -73.86 -19.06
C SER A 399 17.08 -73.34 -18.74
N ALA A 400 17.25 -72.60 -17.63
CA ALA A 400 18.53 -72.05 -17.21
C ALA A 400 19.50 -73.18 -16.81
N GLY A 401 20.70 -73.16 -17.40
CA GLY A 401 21.73 -74.17 -17.24
C GLY A 401 21.50 -75.49 -17.99
N GLN A 402 20.47 -75.56 -18.85
CA GLN A 402 20.17 -76.73 -19.67
C GLN A 402 20.38 -76.45 -21.17
N ILE A 403 20.73 -77.49 -21.92
CA ILE A 403 20.87 -77.41 -23.38
C ILE A 403 19.48 -77.22 -23.99
N MET A 404 19.27 -76.06 -24.59
CA MET A 404 18.02 -75.69 -25.26
C MET A 404 17.95 -76.25 -26.68
N SER A 405 19.09 -76.31 -27.36
CA SER A 405 19.17 -76.89 -28.69
C SER A 405 20.55 -77.48 -28.96
N GLN A 406 20.55 -78.52 -29.78
CA GLN A 406 21.76 -79.20 -30.24
C GLN A 406 21.75 -79.30 -31.76
N HIS A 407 22.93 -79.11 -32.35
CA HIS A 407 23.19 -79.29 -33.76
C HIS A 407 24.49 -80.10 -33.93
N PRO A 408 24.50 -81.20 -34.71
CA PRO A 408 23.37 -81.82 -35.41
C PRO A 408 22.27 -82.33 -34.46
N LYS A 409 21.07 -82.56 -35.01
CA LYS A 409 19.93 -83.05 -34.21
C LYS A 409 20.22 -84.45 -33.66
N ALA A 410 19.60 -84.81 -32.54
CA ALA A 410 19.74 -86.12 -31.94
C ALA A 410 19.52 -87.26 -32.97
N ASN A 411 20.32 -88.31 -32.86
CA ASN A 411 20.35 -89.49 -33.74
C ASN A 411 20.79 -89.25 -35.19
N THR A 412 21.28 -88.05 -35.53
CA THR A 412 21.88 -87.77 -36.85
C THR A 412 23.23 -88.46 -36.96
N PRO A 413 23.56 -89.17 -38.05
CA PRO A 413 24.89 -89.75 -38.25
C PRO A 413 25.95 -88.64 -38.29
N LEU A 414 27.00 -88.78 -37.49
CA LEU A 414 28.14 -87.87 -37.42
C LEU A 414 29.27 -88.39 -38.30
N GLN A 415 29.85 -87.49 -39.10
CA GLN A 415 31.11 -87.69 -39.81
C GLN A 415 32.29 -87.23 -38.92
N PRO A 416 33.52 -87.71 -39.16
CA PRO A 416 34.67 -87.47 -38.28
C PRO A 416 35.00 -86.01 -37.99
N ASP A 417 34.61 -85.06 -38.85
CA ASP A 417 34.88 -83.63 -38.69
C ASP A 417 33.61 -82.80 -38.40
N THR A 418 32.53 -83.46 -37.94
CA THR A 418 31.25 -82.78 -37.71
C THR A 418 31.31 -81.97 -36.42
N GLN A 419 31.32 -80.64 -36.57
CA GLN A 419 31.23 -79.73 -35.43
C GLN A 419 29.88 -79.87 -34.73
N ILE A 420 29.92 -80.10 -33.42
CA ILE A 420 28.75 -80.23 -32.56
C ILE A 420 28.55 -78.89 -31.85
N ILE A 421 27.41 -78.25 -32.07
CA ILE A 421 27.06 -76.98 -31.44
C ILE A 421 25.95 -77.23 -30.43
N LEU A 422 26.19 -76.84 -29.18
CA LEU A 422 25.21 -76.93 -28.09
C LEU A 422 24.91 -75.54 -27.57
N ILE A 423 23.63 -75.19 -27.55
CA ILE A 423 23.15 -73.93 -27.02
C ILE A 423 22.61 -74.17 -25.61
N ILE A 424 23.23 -73.53 -24.62
CA ILE A 424 22.81 -73.58 -23.22
C ILE A 424 22.08 -72.30 -22.86
N GLY A 425 20.92 -72.44 -22.21
CA GLY A 425 20.20 -71.30 -21.65
C GLY A 425 20.94 -70.78 -20.43
N VAL A 426 21.21 -69.47 -20.37
CA VAL A 426 21.86 -68.82 -19.22
C VAL A 426 21.01 -67.69 -18.68
#